data_AF-A0A250J8F2-F1
#
_entry.id   AF-A0A250J8F2-F1
#
_cell.length_a   1.000
_cell.length_b   1.000
_cell.length_c   1.000
_cell.angle_alpha   90.00
_cell.angle_beta   90.00
_cell.angle_gamma   90.00
#
_symmetry.space_group_name_H-M   'P 1'
#
loop_
_entity.id
_entity.type
_entity.pdbx_description
1 polymer ?
#
loop_
_entity_poly.entity_id
_entity_poly.type
_entity_poly.pdbx_seq_one_letter_code
_entity_poly.pdbx_strand_id
1 'polypeptide(L)'
;MASKKLGSWVREQPANALRLDEAWSYSYTVKGETRPASVAVRLGLSNPGAEPWTLAGAALVDSTGEEVELSRWQEAPIPANGAGAVVVGIEGNPQLGYPCTLKLWEAGGPRTVTLGNVTFPVSQKAAP
;
A
#
# COMPACT_ATOMS: atom_id res chain seq x y z
N MET A 1 -4.38 -11.12 -13.19
CA MET A 1 -4.33 -10.11 -12.11
C MET A 1 -5.28 -10.56 -11.03
N ALA A 2 -4.83 -10.57 -9.78
CA ALA A 2 -5.65 -10.90 -8.62
C ALA A 2 -5.79 -9.68 -7.72
N SER A 3 -6.88 -9.61 -6.95
CA SER A 3 -7.10 -8.58 -5.95
C SER A 3 -7.58 -9.19 -4.65
N LYS A 4 -7.25 -8.55 -3.53
CA LYS A 4 -7.67 -8.97 -2.19
C LYS A 4 -7.92 -7.73 -1.35
N LYS A 5 -9.13 -7.64 -0.77
CA LYS A 5 -9.42 -6.66 0.27
C LYS A 5 -8.56 -6.97 1.48
N LEU A 6 -7.77 -6.00 1.90
CA LEU A 6 -6.96 -6.08 3.10
C LEU A 6 -7.90 -5.72 4.26
N GLY A 7 -8.56 -6.75 4.82
CA GLY A 7 -9.53 -6.60 5.92
C GLY A 7 -8.89 -6.20 7.25
N SER A 8 -9.57 -6.50 8.36
CA SER A 8 -9.16 -6.17 9.76
C SER A 8 -7.80 -6.70 10.23
N TRP A 9 -7.08 -7.42 9.37
CA TRP A 9 -5.74 -7.95 9.64
C TRP A 9 -4.62 -6.94 9.36
N VAL A 10 -4.90 -5.88 8.59
CA VAL A 10 -3.97 -4.77 8.43
C VAL A 10 -3.83 -4.06 9.76
N ARG A 11 -2.59 -3.77 10.15
CA ARG A 11 -2.30 -3.07 11.40
C ARG A 11 -1.96 -1.63 11.09
N GLU A 12 -2.88 -0.73 11.41
CA GLU A 12 -2.60 0.70 11.43
C GLU A 12 -1.74 1.04 12.64
N GLN A 13 -0.77 1.93 12.45
CA GLN A 13 -0.04 2.50 13.57
C GLN A 13 -0.87 3.62 14.21
N PRO A 14 -0.98 3.67 15.55
CA PRO A 14 -1.75 4.71 16.25
C PRO A 14 -1.31 6.14 15.94
N ALA A 15 -0.04 6.32 15.55
CA ALA A 15 0.56 7.60 15.20
C ALA A 15 0.35 7.99 13.72
N ASN A 16 -0.40 7.22 12.93
CA ASN A 16 -0.69 7.55 11.55
C ASN A 16 -1.41 8.89 11.44
N ALA A 17 -0.94 9.74 10.53
CA ALA A 17 -1.52 11.06 10.29
C ALA A 17 -2.88 10.97 9.57
N LEU A 18 -3.11 9.90 8.82
CA LEU A 18 -4.36 9.60 8.14
C LEU A 18 -4.93 8.30 8.68
N ARG A 19 -6.26 8.19 8.68
CA ARG A 19 -6.97 6.95 9.05
C ARG A 19 -7.26 6.13 7.80
N LEU A 20 -7.15 4.81 7.93
CA LEU A 20 -7.49 3.89 6.86
C LEU A 20 -8.99 3.59 6.86
N ASP A 21 -9.67 3.96 5.78
CA ASP A 21 -11.07 3.63 5.58
C ASP A 21 -11.22 2.29 4.82
N GLU A 22 -10.37 2.08 3.81
CA GLU A 22 -10.30 0.82 3.07
C GLU A 22 -8.92 0.56 2.47
N ALA A 23 -8.57 -0.72 2.31
CA ALA A 23 -7.34 -1.13 1.65
C ALA A 23 -7.57 -2.34 0.73
N TRP A 24 -7.00 -2.26 -0.47
CA TRP A 24 -7.01 -3.32 -1.47
C TRP A 24 -5.61 -3.57 -1.97
N SER A 25 -5.22 -4.84 -2.02
CA SER A 25 -3.98 -5.28 -2.65
C SER A 25 -4.29 -5.91 -4.00
N TYR A 26 -3.38 -5.70 -4.94
CA TYR A 26 -3.42 -6.20 -6.30
C TYR A 26 -2.09 -6.82 -6.64
N SER A 27 -2.12 -7.87 -7.44
CA SER A 27 -0.92 -8.48 -7.97
C SER A 27 -1.13 -9.01 -9.37
N TYR A 28 -0.04 -9.06 -10.11
CA TYR A 28 0.04 -9.77 -11.36
C TYR A 28 1.10 -10.85 -11.26
N THR A 29 0.72 -12.10 -11.49
CA THR A 29 1.62 -13.26 -11.51
C THR A 29 1.67 -13.77 -12.94
N VAL A 30 2.89 -13.93 -13.49
CA VAL A 30 3.08 -14.57 -14.80
C VAL A 30 2.70 -16.05 -14.69
N LYS A 31 2.08 -16.60 -15.73
CA LYS A 31 1.64 -18.00 -15.72
C LYS A 31 2.85 -18.93 -15.52
N GLY A 32 2.77 -19.79 -14.51
CA GLY A 32 3.85 -20.73 -14.14
C GLY A 32 4.81 -20.19 -13.07
N GLU A 33 4.72 -18.89 -12.74
CA GLU A 33 5.48 -18.31 -11.64
C GLU A 33 4.73 -18.41 -10.31
N THR A 34 5.49 -18.51 -9.23
CA THR A 34 4.97 -18.51 -7.86
C THR A 34 4.98 -17.13 -7.22
N ARG A 35 5.78 -16.19 -7.77
CA ARG A 35 5.92 -14.83 -7.25
C ARG A 35 5.25 -13.81 -8.17
N PRO A 36 4.63 -12.76 -7.61
CA PRO A 36 4.05 -11.69 -8.41
C PRO A 36 5.13 -10.92 -9.15
N ALA A 37 4.93 -10.68 -10.43
CA ALA A 37 5.77 -9.82 -11.27
C ALA A 37 5.48 -8.33 -11.07
N SER A 38 4.32 -7.99 -10.51
CA SER A 38 4.01 -6.64 -10.03
C SER A 38 2.99 -6.69 -8.91
N VAL A 39 3.03 -5.67 -8.05
CA VAL A 39 2.11 -5.51 -6.92
C VAL A 39 1.65 -4.06 -6.80
N ALA A 40 0.42 -3.85 -6.35
CA ALA A 40 -0.10 -2.52 -6.05
C ALA A 40 -1.06 -2.55 -4.85
N VAL A 41 -1.15 -1.45 -4.13
CA VAL A 41 -2.08 -1.23 -3.03
C VAL A 41 -2.88 0.04 -3.31
N ARG A 42 -4.21 -0.07 -3.24
CA ARG A 42 -5.11 1.08 -3.23
C ARG A 42 -5.61 1.28 -1.81
N LEU A 43 -5.54 2.53 -1.34
CA LEU A 43 -5.98 2.92 -0.01
C LEU A 43 -7.02 4.02 -0.13
N GLY A 44 -8.13 3.87 0.59
CA GLY A 44 -9.01 4.97 0.96
C GLY A 44 -8.57 5.50 2.31
N LEU A 45 -8.24 6.79 2.36
CA LEU A 45 -7.67 7.44 3.54
C LEU A 45 -8.50 8.67 3.91
N SER A 46 -8.75 8.85 5.20
CA SER A 46 -9.36 10.05 5.77
C SER A 46 -8.32 10.87 6.54
N ASN A 47 -8.36 12.19 6.33
CA ASN A 47 -7.43 13.16 6.89
C ASN A 47 -8.08 13.94 8.03
N PRO A 48 -7.87 13.55 9.30
CA PRO A 48 -8.35 14.31 10.45
C PRO A 48 -7.52 15.58 10.73
N GLY A 49 -6.46 15.83 9.95
CA GLY A 49 -5.58 16.98 10.12
C GLY A 49 -6.16 18.29 9.58
N ALA A 50 -5.51 19.39 9.93
CA ALA A 50 -5.92 20.75 9.55
C ALA A 50 -5.41 21.18 8.16
N GLU A 51 -4.45 20.46 7.58
CA GLU A 51 -3.85 20.77 6.28
C GLU A 51 -4.11 19.65 5.27
N PRO A 52 -4.24 19.95 3.96
CA PRO A 52 -4.30 18.93 2.92
C PRO A 52 -3.07 18.03 2.95
N TRP A 53 -3.21 16.76 2.59
CA TRP A 53 -2.11 15.79 2.58
C TRP A 53 -1.80 15.32 1.16
N THR A 54 -0.54 15.46 0.75
CA THR A 54 -0.05 15.05 -0.58
C THR A 54 0.99 13.95 -0.45
N LEU A 55 0.73 12.80 -1.09
CA LEU A 55 1.63 11.65 -1.10
C LEU A 55 2.95 12.02 -1.80
N ALA A 56 4.06 12.01 -1.05
CA ALA A 56 5.40 12.26 -1.59
C ALA A 56 6.19 11.00 -1.91
N GLY A 57 5.90 9.90 -1.24
CA GLY A 57 6.60 8.66 -1.46
C GLY A 57 5.98 7.51 -0.69
N ALA A 58 6.35 6.32 -1.13
CA ALA A 58 5.82 5.09 -0.59
C ALA A 58 6.87 3.99 -0.71
N ALA A 59 6.90 3.09 0.27
CA ALA A 59 7.79 1.95 0.25
C ALA A 59 7.17 0.73 0.93
N LEU A 60 7.52 -0.47 0.45
CA LEU A 60 7.29 -1.72 1.17
C LEU A 60 8.56 -2.11 1.89
N VAL A 61 8.42 -2.46 3.17
CA VAL A 61 9.51 -2.94 4.03
C VAL A 61 9.18 -4.34 4.51
N ASP A 62 10.05 -5.31 4.28
CA ASP A 62 9.84 -6.66 4.79
C ASP A 62 10.32 -6.85 6.25
N SER A 63 10.21 -8.07 6.78
CA SER A 63 10.61 -8.38 8.15
C SER A 63 12.12 -8.33 8.39
N THR A 64 12.94 -8.35 7.33
CA THR A 64 14.40 -8.22 7.40
C THR A 64 14.84 -6.75 7.37
N GLY A 65 13.93 -5.85 7.03
CA GLY A 65 14.21 -4.42 6.85
C GLY A 65 14.59 -4.06 5.42
N GLU A 66 14.49 -5.00 4.46
CA GLU A 66 14.66 -4.68 3.04
C GLU A 66 13.51 -3.78 2.59
N GLU A 67 13.86 -2.67 1.93
CA GLU A 67 12.93 -1.63 1.51
C GLU A 67 12.93 -1.49 -0.02
N VAL A 68 11.73 -1.47 -0.60
CA VAL A 68 11.52 -1.22 -2.02
C VAL A 68 10.59 -0.02 -2.19
N GLU A 69 11.09 1.00 -2.88
CA GLU A 69 10.32 2.19 -3.21
C GLU A 69 9.23 1.89 -4.26
N LEU A 70 8.07 2.51 -4.10
CA LEU A 70 6.91 2.31 -4.95
C LEU A 70 6.64 3.52 -5.83
N SER A 71 6.24 3.26 -7.06
CA SER A 71 5.51 4.23 -7.87
C SER A 71 4.22 4.63 -7.18
N ARG A 72 3.84 5.90 -7.33
CA ARG A 72 2.71 6.51 -6.64
C ARG A 72 1.76 7.19 -7.61
N TRP A 73 0.48 7.14 -7.28
CA TRP A 73 -0.56 7.89 -7.94
C TRP A 73 -1.58 8.39 -6.92
N GLN A 74 -1.92 9.66 -7.06
CA GLN A 74 -2.91 10.36 -6.26
C GLN A 74 -3.58 11.39 -7.19
N GLU A 75 -4.91 11.37 -7.29
CA GLU A 75 -5.64 12.28 -8.18
C GLU A 75 -5.51 13.74 -7.73
N ALA A 76 -5.68 13.99 -6.43
CA ALA A 76 -5.56 15.30 -5.80
C ALA A 76 -5.11 15.15 -4.34
N PRO A 77 -4.52 16.20 -3.72
CA PRO A 77 -4.25 16.22 -2.28
C PRO A 77 -5.50 15.85 -1.48
N ILE A 78 -5.35 15.04 -0.43
CA ILE A 78 -6.46 14.69 0.47
C ILE A 78 -6.76 15.92 1.33
N PRO A 79 -7.93 16.57 1.20
CA PRO A 79 -8.22 17.80 1.90
C PRO A 79 -8.26 17.61 3.42
N ALA A 80 -8.05 18.69 4.16
CA ALA A 80 -8.24 18.71 5.62
C ALA A 80 -9.69 18.31 5.98
N ASN A 81 -9.85 17.45 6.98
CA ASN A 81 -11.14 16.87 7.39
C ASN A 81 -11.91 16.16 6.24
N GLY A 82 -11.21 15.71 5.20
CA GLY A 82 -11.80 15.00 4.08
C GLY A 82 -11.17 13.63 3.85
N ALA A 83 -11.56 13.00 2.74
CA ALA A 83 -11.07 11.68 2.35
C ALA A 83 -10.61 11.68 0.90
N GLY A 84 -9.74 10.74 0.56
CA GLY A 84 -9.27 10.55 -0.80
C GLY A 84 -8.61 9.20 -0.99
N ALA A 85 -8.27 8.89 -2.23
CA ALA A 85 -7.65 7.63 -2.60
C ALA A 85 -6.19 7.84 -3.02
N VAL A 86 -5.34 6.90 -2.62
CA VAL A 86 -3.99 6.76 -3.14
C VAL A 86 -3.75 5.36 -3.67
N VAL A 87 -2.95 5.26 -4.72
CA VAL A 87 -2.50 3.99 -5.28
C VAL A 87 -0.99 4.00 -5.30
N VAL A 88 -0.39 2.93 -4.80
CA VAL A 88 1.07 2.73 -4.78
C VAL A 88 1.40 1.35 -5.28
N GLY A 89 2.49 1.17 -6.00
CA GLY A 89 2.85 -0.14 -6.53
C GLY A 89 4.20 -0.15 -7.22
N ILE A 90 4.64 -1.34 -7.60
CA ILE A 90 5.88 -1.54 -8.33
C ILE A 90 5.71 -2.62 -9.38
N GLU A 91 6.35 -2.40 -10.53
CA GLU A 91 6.58 -3.39 -11.56
C GLU A 91 7.98 -3.99 -11.41
N GLY A 92 8.09 -5.29 -11.64
CA GLY A 92 9.29 -6.06 -11.30
C GLY A 92 9.06 -6.80 -10.00
N ASN A 93 9.35 -8.10 -10.00
CA ASN A 93 9.15 -9.02 -8.87
C ASN A 93 9.84 -8.47 -7.62
N PRO A 94 9.12 -7.83 -6.68
CA PRO A 94 9.77 -7.30 -5.49
C PRO A 94 10.20 -8.51 -4.67
N GLN A 95 11.51 -8.68 -4.48
CA GLN A 95 12.08 -9.84 -3.79
C GLN A 95 11.85 -9.79 -2.26
N LEU A 96 10.85 -9.06 -1.82
CA LEU A 96 10.49 -8.87 -0.43
C LEU A 96 9.82 -10.12 0.17
N GLY A 97 10.11 -10.34 1.45
CA GLY A 97 9.31 -11.25 2.28
C GLY A 97 7.90 -10.71 2.51
N TYR A 98 6.90 -11.57 2.39
CA TYR A 98 5.53 -11.28 2.80
C TYR A 98 5.17 -12.03 4.09
N PRO A 99 4.40 -11.43 5.02
CA PRO A 99 3.82 -10.09 4.96
C PRO A 99 4.84 -8.97 5.11
N CYS A 100 4.57 -7.82 4.48
CA CYS A 100 5.40 -6.63 4.53
C CYS A 100 4.66 -5.45 5.21
N THR A 101 5.39 -4.38 5.46
CA THR A 101 4.87 -3.11 5.99
C THR A 101 4.86 -2.08 4.86
N LEU A 102 3.72 -1.46 4.61
CA LEU A 102 3.62 -0.32 3.70
C LEU A 102 3.81 0.98 4.47
N LYS A 103 4.71 1.83 3.99
CA LYS A 103 4.97 3.18 4.53
C LYS A 103 4.66 4.20 3.46
N LEU A 104 3.96 5.27 3.83
CA LEU A 104 3.66 6.44 3.02
C LEU A 104 4.08 7.70 3.78
N TRP A 105 4.57 8.72 3.07
CA TRP A 105 4.93 10.00 3.68
C TRP A 105 4.51 11.18 2.82
N GLU A 106 4.30 12.31 3.49
CA GLU A 106 3.89 13.56 2.86
C GLU A 106 5.06 14.33 2.20
N ALA A 107 4.73 15.16 1.22
CA ALA A 107 5.62 16.17 0.68
C ALA A 107 6.02 17.20 1.75
N GLY A 108 7.31 17.24 2.10
CA GLY A 108 7.89 18.30 2.93
C GLY A 108 7.40 18.36 4.37
N GLY A 109 6.66 17.35 4.86
CA GLY A 109 6.07 17.33 6.19
C GLY A 109 6.35 16.03 6.96
N PRO A 110 6.12 16.01 8.29
CA PRO A 110 6.38 14.85 9.13
C PRO A 110 5.25 13.80 9.08
N ARG A 111 4.15 14.06 8.35
CA ARG A 111 2.95 13.22 8.37
C ARG A 111 3.16 11.93 7.57
N THR A 112 2.99 10.79 8.24
CA THR A 112 3.19 9.46 7.66
C THR A 112 1.99 8.55 7.90
N VAL A 113 1.88 7.51 7.06
CA VAL A 113 0.95 6.40 7.23
C VAL A 113 1.75 5.11 7.13
N THR A 114 1.65 4.27 8.15
CA THR A 114 2.30 2.96 8.20
C THR A 114 1.24 1.89 8.41
N LEU A 115 1.21 0.91 7.51
CA LEU A 115 0.30 -0.23 7.49
C LEU A 115 1.10 -1.52 7.54
N GLY A 116 1.04 -2.23 8.67
CA GLY A 116 1.64 -3.54 8.82
C GLY A 116 0.77 -4.66 8.27
N ASN A 117 1.39 -5.82 8.05
CA ASN A 117 0.73 -7.06 7.63
C ASN A 117 0.09 -6.99 6.22
N VAL A 118 0.71 -6.27 5.30
CA VAL A 118 0.29 -6.19 3.90
C VAL A 118 0.71 -7.47 3.18
N THR A 119 -0.26 -8.10 2.50
CA THR A 119 -0.06 -9.33 1.72
C THR A 119 -0.67 -9.15 0.34
N PHE A 120 -0.05 -9.72 -0.67
CA PHE A 120 -0.59 -9.71 -2.02
C PHE A 120 -1.13 -11.09 -2.38
N PRO A 121 -2.27 -11.18 -3.08
CA PRO A 121 -2.75 -12.47 -3.56
C PRO A 121 -1.76 -13.03 -4.57
N VAL A 122 -1.64 -14.35 -4.67
CA VAL A 122 -1.04 -14.99 -5.85
C VAL A 122 -2.18 -15.43 -6.75
N SER A 123 -2.06 -15.21 -8.06
CA SER A 123 -3.05 -15.73 -9.00
C SER A 123 -2.84 -17.25 -9.14
N GLN A 124 -3.21 -18.04 -8.12
CA GLN A 124 -3.32 -19.48 -8.30
C GLN A 124 -4.52 -19.74 -9.20
N LYS A 125 -4.26 -20.13 -10.44
CA LYS A 125 -5.29 -20.73 -11.28
C LYS A 125 -5.79 -21.97 -10.53
N ALA A 126 -7.10 -22.06 -10.31
CA ALA A 126 -7.75 -23.26 -9.81
C ALA A 126 -7.22 -24.49 -10.57
N ALA A 127 -6.88 -25.54 -9.83
CA ALA A 127 -6.55 -26.85 -10.38
C ALA A 127 -7.72 -27.34 -11.28
N PRO A 128 -7.44 -28.13 -12.33
CA PRO A 128 -8.39 -28.45 -13.40
C PRO A 128 -9.67 -29.14 -12.93
#